data_AF-A0A1V5LLB2-F1
#
_entry.id   AF-A0A1V5LLB2-F1
#
_cell.length_a   1.000
_cell.length_b   1.000
_cell.length_c   1.000
_cell.angle_alpha   90.00
_cell.angle_beta   90.00
_cell.angle_gamma   90.00
#
_symmetry.space_group_name_H-M   'P 1'
#
loop_
_entity.id
_entity.type
_entity.pdbx_description
1 polymer ?
#
loop_
_entity_poly.entity_id
_entity_poly.type
_entity_poly.pdbx_seq_one_letter_code
_entity_poly.pdbx_strand_id
1 'polypeptide(L)'
;MVNSLGNILRLAGQRVLNKPYTVSEYNHPYPNQYGAEGQATLAVYGRLQGWDGIFLDATDAANVGTPVRFYGRAVLMLTGQALLILDRARIKHTGLGEVRFHTRAAARFYTASARLTRNDASLHLAFAANVPCRLTESRGMPTTVTRDADTILRWGTVGKHTDLIFATLLTPNGTGRVKLNADTRTITARGPGFAVSLRYSEEGLELE
;
A
#
# COMPACT_ATOMS: atom_id res chain seq x y z
N MET A 1 -27.65 5.50 0.13
CA MET A 1 -26.35 5.39 0.84
C MET A 1 -25.57 4.25 0.18
N VAL A 2 -24.38 4.50 -0.38
CA VAL A 2 -23.63 3.51 -1.18
C VAL A 2 -23.16 2.32 -0.33
N ASN A 3 -23.08 2.49 0.99
CA ASN A 3 -22.56 1.51 1.97
C ASN A 3 -23.65 0.71 2.71
N SER A 4 -24.84 0.51 2.13
CA SER A 4 -25.85 -0.33 2.78
C SER A 4 -25.40 -1.80 2.79
N LEU A 5 -25.76 -2.55 3.84
CA LEU A 5 -25.54 -4.00 3.89
C LEU A 5 -26.12 -4.70 2.65
N GLY A 6 -27.25 -4.21 2.14
CA GLY A 6 -27.85 -4.71 0.90
C GLY A 6 -26.95 -4.56 -0.34
N ASN A 7 -26.19 -3.46 -0.46
CA ASN A 7 -25.23 -3.30 -1.55
C ASN A 7 -24.03 -4.24 -1.41
N ILE A 8 -23.53 -4.43 -0.18
CA ILE A 8 -22.42 -5.35 0.10
C ILE A 8 -22.82 -6.79 -0.21
N LEU A 9 -24.02 -7.22 0.23
CA LEU A 9 -24.57 -8.55 -0.04
C LEU A 9 -24.81 -8.77 -1.55
N ARG A 10 -25.31 -7.75 -2.24
CA ARG A 10 -25.50 -7.80 -3.70
C ARG A 10 -24.19 -8.01 -4.45
N LEU A 11 -23.13 -7.27 -4.10
CA LEU A 11 -21.81 -7.42 -4.70
C LEU A 11 -21.23 -8.81 -4.40
N ALA A 12 -21.27 -9.25 -3.14
CA ALA A 12 -20.79 -10.59 -2.75
C ALA A 12 -21.48 -11.73 -3.53
N GLY A 13 -22.76 -11.56 -3.89
CA GLY A 13 -23.52 -12.49 -4.73
C GLY A 13 -23.11 -12.53 -6.21
N GLN A 14 -22.33 -11.56 -6.70
CA GLN A 14 -21.85 -11.51 -8.10
C GLN A 14 -20.56 -12.31 -8.33
N ARG A 15 -20.10 -13.08 -7.34
CA ARG A 15 -18.88 -13.89 -7.45
C ARG A 15 -19.04 -15.03 -8.46
N VAL A 16 -18.07 -15.15 -9.37
CA VAL A 16 -17.94 -16.31 -10.26
C VAL A 16 -17.13 -17.40 -9.57
N LEU A 17 -17.65 -18.64 -9.59
CA LEU A 17 -16.99 -19.79 -9.01
C LEU A 17 -15.59 -20.01 -9.64
N ASN A 18 -14.58 -20.27 -8.80
CA ASN A 18 -13.19 -20.52 -9.20
C ASN A 18 -12.50 -19.39 -9.97
N LYS A 19 -12.98 -18.14 -9.84
CA LYS A 19 -12.29 -16.94 -10.35
C LYS A 19 -11.92 -16.00 -9.19
N PRO A 20 -10.79 -15.27 -9.29
CA PRO A 20 -10.49 -14.19 -8.36
C PRO A 20 -11.64 -13.19 -8.32
N TYR A 21 -12.06 -12.79 -7.13
CA TYR A 21 -13.08 -11.77 -6.95
C TYR A 21 -12.41 -10.44 -6.61
N THR A 22 -12.54 -9.49 -7.52
CA THR A 22 -11.90 -8.18 -7.42
C THR A 22 -12.96 -7.09 -7.37
N VAL A 23 -12.86 -6.21 -6.37
CA VAL A 23 -13.56 -4.91 -6.39
C VAL A 23 -12.55 -3.90 -6.94
N SER A 24 -12.80 -3.39 -8.15
CA SER A 24 -11.86 -2.51 -8.88
C SER A 24 -11.80 -1.10 -8.30
N GLU A 25 -12.83 -0.69 -7.56
CA GLU A 25 -12.91 0.65 -7.02
C GLU A 25 -13.62 0.65 -5.67
N TYR A 26 -12.98 1.27 -4.69
CA TYR A 26 -13.56 1.60 -3.41
C TYR A 26 -13.11 3.00 -3.03
N ASN A 27 -14.05 3.85 -2.62
CA ASN A 27 -13.75 5.21 -2.20
C ASN A 27 -14.29 5.47 -0.79
N HIS A 28 -13.59 6.30 -0.02
CA HIS A 28 -14.07 6.76 1.27
C HIS A 28 -15.08 7.90 1.06
N PRO A 29 -16.31 7.82 1.60
CA PRO A 29 -17.23 8.94 1.52
C PRO A 29 -16.64 10.14 2.27
N TYR A 30 -16.57 11.29 1.60
CA TYR A 30 -16.20 12.53 2.27
C TYR A 30 -17.38 13.05 3.12
N PRO A 31 -17.16 13.55 4.36
CA PRO A 31 -15.90 13.59 5.11
C PRO A 31 -15.69 12.31 5.95
N ASN A 32 -14.56 11.63 5.79
CA ASN A 32 -14.17 10.49 6.63
C ASN A 32 -12.82 10.74 7.29
N GLN A 33 -12.84 10.97 8.60
CA GLN A 33 -11.64 11.18 9.42
C GLN A 33 -10.79 9.92 9.61
N TYR A 34 -11.32 8.74 9.25
CA TYR A 34 -10.67 7.44 9.38
C TYR A 34 -10.26 6.85 8.02
N GLY A 35 -10.15 7.67 6.96
CA GLY A 35 -9.79 7.19 5.63
C GLY A 35 -8.47 6.40 5.58
N ALA A 36 -7.51 6.73 6.45
CA ALA A 36 -6.24 6.00 6.56
C ALA A 36 -6.41 4.55 7.09
N GLU A 37 -7.42 4.29 7.92
CA GLU A 37 -7.67 2.98 8.52
C GLU A 37 -8.52 2.08 7.62
N GLY A 38 -9.33 2.68 6.75
CA GLY A 38 -10.31 1.95 5.96
C GLY A 38 -9.68 1.04 4.90
N GLN A 39 -8.51 1.37 4.36
CA GLN A 39 -7.82 0.52 3.39
C GLN A 39 -7.32 -0.80 3.99
N ALA A 40 -6.68 -0.74 5.16
CA ALA A 40 -6.25 -1.94 5.88
C ALA A 40 -7.44 -2.76 6.39
N THR A 41 -8.50 -2.08 6.86
CA THR A 41 -9.75 -2.73 7.29
C THR A 41 -10.45 -3.45 6.13
N LEU A 42 -10.51 -2.82 4.96
CA LEU A 42 -11.07 -3.43 3.75
C LEU A 42 -10.25 -4.65 3.32
N ALA A 43 -8.91 -4.60 3.44
CA ALA A 43 -8.07 -5.77 3.17
C ALA A 43 -8.39 -6.94 4.11
N VAL A 44 -8.47 -6.68 5.42
CA VAL A 44 -8.84 -7.72 6.40
C VAL A 44 -10.22 -8.28 6.11
N TYR A 45 -11.21 -7.43 5.84
CA TYR A 45 -12.57 -7.85 5.53
C TYR A 45 -12.67 -8.61 4.20
N GLY A 46 -12.00 -8.12 3.15
CA GLY A 46 -11.90 -8.80 1.86
C GLY A 46 -11.26 -10.17 2.01
N ARG A 47 -10.26 -10.32 2.89
CA ARG A 47 -9.65 -11.63 3.15
C ARG A 47 -10.62 -12.64 3.74
N LEU A 48 -11.53 -12.20 4.62
CA LEU A 48 -12.61 -13.04 5.17
C LEU A 48 -13.56 -13.53 4.07
N GLN A 49 -13.68 -12.78 2.97
CA GLN A 49 -14.45 -13.18 1.78
C GLN A 49 -13.61 -13.96 0.75
N GLY A 50 -12.34 -14.22 1.05
CA GLY A 50 -11.41 -14.91 0.16
C GLY A 50 -10.90 -14.06 -0.99
N TRP A 51 -10.78 -12.73 -0.80
CA TRP A 51 -10.12 -11.86 -1.77
C TRP A 51 -8.59 -11.99 -1.64
N ASP A 52 -7.90 -11.97 -2.77
CA ASP A 52 -6.43 -12.06 -2.84
C ASP A 52 -5.76 -10.68 -2.91
N GLY A 53 -6.54 -9.63 -3.17
CA GLY A 53 -6.05 -8.26 -3.16
C GLY A 53 -7.16 -7.23 -3.37
N ILE A 54 -6.79 -5.97 -3.19
CA ILE A 54 -7.64 -4.80 -3.41
C ILE A 54 -6.89 -3.84 -4.32
N PHE A 55 -7.59 -3.30 -5.30
CA PHE A 55 -7.10 -2.26 -6.18
C PHE A 55 -7.90 -0.98 -5.95
N LEU A 56 -7.20 0.13 -5.94
CA LEU A 56 -7.76 1.46 -5.72
C LEU A 56 -7.20 2.36 -6.81
N ASP A 57 -8.07 2.85 -7.67
CA ASP A 57 -7.77 3.96 -8.56
C ASP A 57 -8.36 5.24 -7.95
N ALA A 58 -7.51 6.22 -7.72
CA ALA A 58 -7.89 7.52 -7.19
C ALA A 58 -7.44 8.65 -8.13
N THR A 59 -7.25 8.34 -9.42
CA THR A 59 -6.79 9.29 -10.44
C THR A 59 -7.72 10.49 -10.55
N ASP A 60 -9.03 10.28 -10.63
CA ASP A 60 -10.00 11.37 -10.73
C ASP A 60 -10.02 12.26 -9.48
N ALA A 61 -9.92 11.64 -8.30
CA ALA A 61 -9.84 12.38 -7.04
C ALA A 61 -8.52 13.18 -6.94
N ALA A 62 -7.41 12.61 -7.41
CA ALA A 62 -6.10 13.25 -7.42
C ALA A 62 -5.98 14.36 -8.48
N ASN A 63 -6.81 14.32 -9.52
CA ASN A 63 -6.85 15.34 -10.58
C ASN A 63 -7.49 16.66 -10.16
N VAL A 64 -8.09 16.73 -8.96
CA VAL A 64 -8.57 17.99 -8.39
C VAL A 64 -7.38 18.83 -7.92
N GLY A 65 -6.91 19.72 -8.79
CA GLY A 65 -5.86 20.70 -8.49
C GLY A 65 -4.42 20.25 -8.71
N THR A 66 -4.18 19.01 -9.10
CA THR A 66 -2.85 18.49 -9.49
C THR A 66 -2.97 17.73 -10.81
N PRO A 67 -2.13 17.99 -11.84
CA PRO A 67 -2.22 17.25 -13.10
C PRO A 67 -1.61 15.85 -12.96
N VAL A 68 -2.45 14.87 -12.64
CA VAL A 68 -2.10 13.47 -12.40
C VAL A 68 -2.61 12.62 -13.57
N ARG A 69 -1.71 11.86 -14.20
CA ARG A 69 -2.09 10.92 -15.27
C ARG A 69 -2.62 9.61 -14.70
N PHE A 70 -2.08 9.17 -13.56
CA PHE A 70 -2.53 7.98 -12.86
C PHE A 70 -2.16 8.08 -11.38
N TYR A 71 -3.06 7.68 -10.49
CA TYR A 71 -2.76 7.49 -9.07
C TYR A 71 -3.55 6.32 -8.52
N GLY A 72 -2.84 5.25 -8.16
CA GLY A 72 -3.49 4.04 -7.68
C GLY A 72 -2.65 3.24 -6.70
N ARG A 73 -3.34 2.37 -5.96
CA ARG A 73 -2.78 1.47 -4.96
C ARG A 73 -3.33 0.06 -5.13
N ALA A 74 -2.45 -0.94 -5.08
CA ALA A 74 -2.81 -2.33 -4.92
C ALA A 74 -2.33 -2.81 -3.56
N VAL A 75 -3.19 -3.53 -2.84
CA VAL A 75 -2.84 -4.23 -1.61
C VAL A 75 -3.10 -5.70 -1.85
N LEU A 76 -2.02 -6.48 -1.98
CA LEU A 76 -2.08 -7.91 -2.24
C LEU A 76 -1.86 -8.68 -0.94
N MET A 77 -2.70 -9.66 -0.69
CA MET A 77 -2.68 -10.49 0.51
C MET A 77 -1.99 -11.81 0.17
N LEU A 78 -0.69 -11.89 0.43
CA LEU A 78 0.13 -13.03 0.06
C LEU A 78 -0.16 -14.20 1.01
N THR A 79 -1.07 -15.09 0.60
CA THR A 79 -1.43 -16.35 1.29
C THR A 79 -1.76 -16.22 2.79
N GLY A 80 -2.15 -15.02 3.24
CA GLY A 80 -2.40 -14.73 4.66
C GLY A 80 -1.12 -14.52 5.51
N GLN A 81 0.05 -14.46 4.89
CA GLN A 81 1.35 -14.37 5.57
C GLN A 81 2.00 -12.99 5.46
N ALA A 82 1.69 -12.22 4.42
CA ALA A 82 2.22 -10.88 4.22
C ALA A 82 1.27 -10.01 3.40
N LEU A 83 1.47 -8.69 3.48
CA LEU A 83 0.85 -7.75 2.56
C LEU A 83 1.92 -7.16 1.63
N LEU A 84 1.65 -7.15 0.32
CA LEU A 84 2.44 -6.41 -0.65
C LEU A 84 1.61 -5.22 -1.12
N ILE A 85 2.05 -4.01 -0.79
CA ILE A 85 1.44 -2.75 -1.21
C ILE A 85 2.21 -2.22 -2.39
N LEU A 86 1.52 -1.93 -3.48
CA LEU A 86 2.06 -1.24 -4.65
C LEU A 86 1.37 0.11 -4.76
N ASP A 87 2.14 1.17 -4.78
CA ASP A 87 1.67 2.53 -5.05
C ASP A 87 2.22 2.96 -6.40
N ARG A 88 1.37 3.46 -7.30
CA ARG A 88 1.82 4.08 -8.55
C ARG A 88 1.26 5.49 -8.70
N ALA A 89 2.14 6.40 -9.09
CA ALA A 89 1.78 7.76 -9.45
C ALA A 89 2.47 8.14 -10.76
N ARG A 90 1.68 8.45 -11.79
CA ARG A 90 2.13 9.12 -13.00
C ARG A 90 1.66 10.56 -12.94
N ILE A 91 2.60 11.50 -12.95
CA ILE A 91 2.32 12.93 -12.80
C ILE A 91 2.85 13.71 -14.01
N LYS A 92 2.14 14.78 -14.41
CA LYS A 92 2.47 15.54 -15.63
C LYS A 92 3.81 16.27 -15.52
N HIS A 93 4.18 16.68 -14.32
CA HIS A 93 5.41 17.42 -14.04
C HIS A 93 6.23 16.67 -13.00
N THR A 94 7.56 16.81 -13.05
CA THR A 94 8.45 16.13 -12.12
C THR A 94 8.15 16.55 -10.67
N GLY A 95 7.91 15.57 -9.79
CA GLY A 95 7.62 15.80 -8.37
C GLY A 95 8.38 14.82 -7.47
N LEU A 96 8.43 15.14 -6.17
CA LEU A 96 8.91 14.21 -5.15
C LEU A 96 7.78 13.24 -4.81
N GLY A 97 8.11 11.96 -4.64
CA GLY A 97 7.18 10.94 -4.20
C GLY A 97 7.55 10.43 -2.81
N GLU A 98 6.55 10.10 -1.99
CA GLU A 98 6.78 9.54 -0.67
C GLU A 98 5.65 8.62 -0.22
N VAL A 99 6.02 7.51 0.40
CA VAL A 99 5.10 6.65 1.15
C VAL A 99 5.42 6.77 2.64
N ARG A 100 4.39 7.00 3.46
CA ARG A 100 4.52 7.19 4.91
C ARG A 100 3.83 6.07 5.68
N PHE A 101 4.50 5.57 6.71
CA PHE A 101 3.90 4.69 7.72
C PHE A 101 4.06 5.31 9.09
N HIS A 102 2.96 5.35 9.84
CA HIS A 102 2.91 5.91 11.18
C HIS A 102 2.83 4.77 12.19
N THR A 103 3.60 4.86 13.28
CA THR A 103 3.59 3.83 14.32
C THR A 103 3.91 4.37 15.70
N ARG A 104 3.31 3.74 16.71
CA ARG A 104 3.68 3.90 18.12
C ARG A 104 4.51 2.73 18.64
N ALA A 105 4.75 1.72 17.82
CA ALA A 105 5.66 0.63 18.16
C ALA A 105 7.11 1.13 18.13
N ALA A 106 8.00 0.45 18.87
CA ALA A 106 9.43 0.69 18.74
C ALA A 106 9.86 0.37 17.31
N ALA A 107 10.56 1.29 16.65
CA ALA A 107 10.98 1.16 15.27
C ALA A 107 12.51 1.16 15.16
N ARG A 108 13.06 0.17 14.45
CA ARG A 108 14.47 0.12 14.06
C ARG A 108 14.58 0.24 12.55
N PHE A 109 15.40 1.17 12.09
CA PHE A 109 15.57 1.49 10.67
C PHE A 109 16.84 0.85 10.09
N TYR A 110 16.76 0.48 8.83
CA TYR A 110 17.86 0.01 7.98
C TYR A 110 17.82 0.76 6.65
N THR A 111 18.69 0.41 5.69
CA THR A 111 18.82 1.14 4.42
C THR A 111 17.50 1.26 3.62
N ALA A 112 16.78 0.16 3.46
CA ALA A 112 15.51 0.08 2.72
C ALA A 112 14.51 -0.85 3.42
N SER A 113 14.59 -0.93 4.74
CA SER A 113 13.66 -1.69 5.56
C SER A 113 13.58 -1.14 6.98
N ALA A 114 12.53 -1.51 7.70
CA ALA A 114 12.38 -1.23 9.11
C ALA A 114 11.75 -2.41 9.83
N ARG A 115 12.08 -2.55 11.12
CA ARG A 115 11.48 -3.53 12.02
C ARG A 115 10.69 -2.78 13.08
N LEU A 116 9.41 -3.07 13.19
CA LEU A 116 8.55 -2.61 14.27
C LEU A 116 8.38 -3.73 15.28
N THR A 117 8.46 -3.41 16.56
CA THR A 117 8.29 -4.37 17.67
C THR A 117 7.40 -3.78 18.74
N ARG A 118 6.44 -4.58 19.21
CA ARG A 118 5.60 -4.24 20.37
C ARG A 118 5.22 -5.53 21.08
N ASN A 119 5.52 -5.62 22.37
CA ASN A 119 5.37 -6.84 23.16
C ASN A 119 6.09 -8.02 22.48
N ASP A 120 5.38 -9.13 22.25
CA ASP A 120 5.81 -10.35 21.56
C ASP A 120 5.63 -10.29 20.04
N ALA A 121 4.97 -9.26 19.51
CA ALA A 121 4.69 -9.11 18.09
C ALA A 121 5.72 -8.24 17.37
N SER A 122 5.96 -8.57 16.09
CA SER A 122 6.84 -7.78 15.23
C SER A 122 6.33 -7.67 13.80
N LEU A 123 6.75 -6.62 13.10
CA LEU A 123 6.43 -6.37 11.70
C LEU A 123 7.69 -5.91 10.98
N HIS A 124 8.07 -6.60 9.92
CA HIS A 124 9.14 -6.15 9.03
C HIS A 124 8.53 -5.45 7.81
N LEU A 125 8.96 -4.22 7.56
CA LEU A 125 8.65 -3.45 6.35
C LEU A 125 9.88 -3.48 5.45
N ALA A 126 9.74 -3.95 4.21
CA ALA A 126 10.78 -3.85 3.19
C ALA A 126 10.29 -2.97 2.03
N PHE A 127 11.16 -2.10 1.52
CA PHE A 127 10.82 -1.11 0.51
C PHE A 127 11.61 -1.30 -0.77
N ALA A 128 10.97 -1.08 -1.91
CA ALA A 128 11.59 -0.96 -3.22
C ALA A 128 10.87 0.12 -4.03
N ALA A 129 11.54 0.67 -5.04
CA ALA A 129 10.96 1.64 -5.97
C ALA A 129 11.61 1.52 -7.35
N ASN A 130 10.95 2.07 -8.38
CA ASN A 130 11.49 2.19 -9.73
C ASN A 130 12.56 3.29 -9.87
N VAL A 131 12.73 4.12 -8.83
CA VAL A 131 13.66 5.26 -8.79
C VAL A 131 14.46 5.25 -7.48
N PRO A 132 15.61 5.96 -7.41
CA PRO A 132 16.37 6.06 -6.16
C PRO A 132 15.57 6.71 -5.03
N CYS A 133 15.52 6.01 -3.89
CA CYS A 133 14.77 6.42 -2.70
C CYS A 133 15.62 6.29 -1.43
N ARG A 134 15.18 6.95 -0.37
CA ARG A 134 15.78 6.90 0.96
C ARG A 134 14.70 6.68 2.01
N LEU A 135 14.99 5.79 2.96
CA LEU A 135 14.19 5.65 4.17
C LEU A 135 14.69 6.64 5.21
N THR A 136 13.79 7.46 5.75
CA THR A 136 14.08 8.42 6.83
C THR A 136 13.08 8.26 7.96
N GLU A 137 13.50 8.64 9.17
CA GLU A 137 12.65 8.73 10.35
C GLU A 137 12.22 10.19 10.54
N SER A 138 10.94 10.40 10.89
CA SER A 138 10.47 11.66 11.45
C SER A 138 9.48 11.42 12.59
N ARG A 139 9.08 12.49 13.27
CA ARG A 139 8.07 12.47 14.34
C ARG A 139 6.78 13.13 13.86
N GLY A 140 5.64 12.60 14.26
CA GLY A 140 4.39 13.32 14.10
C GLY A 140 4.29 14.51 15.04
N MET A 141 3.38 15.43 14.74
CA MET A 141 3.11 16.60 15.57
C MET A 141 1.76 16.40 16.26
N PRO A 142 1.73 15.90 17.50
CA PRO A 142 0.49 15.71 18.22
C PRO A 142 -0.16 17.07 18.52
N THR A 143 -1.43 17.22 18.18
CA THR A 143 -2.24 18.41 18.53
C THR A 143 -2.83 18.34 19.94
N THR A 144 -2.63 17.22 20.64
CA THR A 144 -3.04 17.00 22.02
C THR A 144 -1.78 16.91 22.90
N VAL A 145 -1.68 17.80 23.89
CA VAL A 145 -0.47 17.98 24.73
C VAL A 145 -0.05 16.71 25.47
N THR A 146 -1.01 15.83 25.79
CA THR A 146 -0.77 14.59 26.56
C THR A 146 -0.41 13.38 25.70
N ARG A 147 -0.34 13.53 24.37
CA ARG A 147 -0.16 12.40 23.46
C ARG A 147 1.27 12.37 22.93
N ASP A 148 1.95 11.25 23.14
CA ASP A 148 3.29 11.04 22.57
C ASP A 148 3.26 11.12 21.04
N ALA A 149 4.30 11.72 20.48
CA ALA A 149 4.51 11.78 19.04
C ALA A 149 4.73 10.38 18.47
N ASP A 150 4.01 10.04 17.41
CA ASP A 150 4.24 8.82 16.65
C ASP A 150 5.55 8.89 15.84
N THR A 151 6.13 7.72 15.58
CA THR A 151 7.26 7.58 14.67
C THR A 151 6.72 7.43 13.25
N ILE A 152 7.25 8.22 12.32
CA ILE A 152 6.89 8.18 10.91
C ILE A 152 8.07 7.61 10.13
N LEU A 153 7.82 6.53 9.42
CA LEU A 153 8.72 5.95 8.44
C LEU A 153 8.42 6.61 7.10
N ARG A 154 9.43 7.23 6.49
CA ARG A 154 9.29 7.99 5.25
C ARG A 154 10.16 7.38 4.17
N TRP A 155 9.55 6.65 3.24
CA TRP A 155 10.21 6.13 2.05
C TRP A 155 9.98 7.11 0.90
N GLY A 156 10.99 7.96 0.64
CA GLY A 156 10.86 9.09 -0.28
C GLY A 156 11.91 9.07 -1.38
N THR A 157 11.58 9.68 -2.53
CA THR A 157 12.50 9.81 -3.67
C THR A 157 13.65 10.76 -3.35
N VAL A 158 14.84 10.46 -3.88
CA VAL A 158 16.01 11.35 -3.76
C VAL A 158 15.96 12.48 -4.81
N GLY A 159 15.22 12.29 -5.90
CA GLY A 159 15.00 13.26 -6.98
C GLY A 159 13.53 13.44 -7.34
N LYS A 160 13.27 14.35 -8.29
CA LYS A 160 11.93 14.56 -8.85
C LYS A 160 11.72 13.67 -10.07
N HIS A 161 10.57 13.01 -10.15
CA HIS A 161 10.25 12.06 -11.23
C HIS A 161 8.81 12.25 -11.70
N THR A 162 8.47 11.71 -12.87
CA THR A 162 7.12 11.75 -13.44
C THR A 162 6.38 10.42 -13.37
N ASP A 163 7.10 9.31 -13.22
CA ASP A 163 6.53 7.97 -13.05
C ASP A 163 7.15 7.31 -11.82
N LEU A 164 6.32 7.01 -10.85
CA LEU A 164 6.70 6.54 -9.53
C LEU A 164 5.97 5.25 -9.25
N ILE A 165 6.72 4.22 -8.89
CA ILE A 165 6.18 2.97 -8.37
C ILE A 165 6.93 2.65 -7.09
N PHE A 166 6.18 2.51 -6.00
CA PHE A 166 6.69 2.05 -4.72
C PHE A 166 6.12 0.66 -4.42
N ALA A 167 6.98 -0.25 -3.98
CA ALA A 167 6.57 -1.54 -3.45
C ALA A 167 6.95 -1.62 -1.97
N THR A 168 5.96 -1.85 -1.11
CA THR A 168 6.16 -2.04 0.33
C THR A 168 5.67 -3.43 0.73
N LEU A 169 6.57 -4.27 1.25
CA LEU A 169 6.24 -5.58 1.78
C LEU A 169 6.17 -5.54 3.31
N LEU A 170 5.02 -5.91 3.85
CA LEU A 170 4.73 -6.01 5.28
C LEU A 170 4.71 -7.49 5.68
N THR A 171 5.68 -7.92 6.49
CA THR A 171 5.82 -9.33 6.94
C THR A 171 5.69 -9.40 8.46
N PRO A 172 4.52 -9.79 8.99
CA PRO A 172 4.32 -10.04 10.43
C PRO A 172 5.23 -11.18 10.91
N ASN A 173 5.81 -11.03 12.10
CA ASN A 173 6.56 -12.06 12.82
C ASN A 173 7.68 -12.76 12.02
N GLY A 174 8.18 -12.13 10.96
CA GLY A 174 9.18 -12.69 10.06
C GLY A 174 9.91 -11.61 9.27
N THR A 175 10.73 -12.01 8.30
CA THR A 175 11.47 -11.09 7.42
C THR A 175 11.16 -11.40 5.97
N GLY A 176 10.69 -10.40 5.25
CA GLY A 176 10.47 -10.46 3.80
C GLY A 176 11.47 -9.60 3.04
N ARG A 177 11.62 -9.87 1.74
CA ARG A 177 12.39 -9.03 0.80
C ARG A 177 11.51 -8.71 -0.40
N VAL A 178 11.57 -7.45 -0.82
CA VAL A 178 10.94 -6.99 -2.06
C VAL A 178 12.01 -6.40 -2.98
N LYS A 179 11.85 -6.62 -4.28
CA LYS A 179 12.65 -5.97 -5.33
C LYS A 179 11.72 -5.50 -6.42
N LEU A 180 12.10 -4.41 -7.07
CA LEU A 180 11.43 -3.86 -8.23
C LEU A 180 12.48 -3.63 -9.31
N ASN A 181 12.21 -4.14 -10.52
CA ASN A 181 13.01 -3.88 -11.70
C ASN A 181 12.15 -3.08 -12.70
N ALA A 182 12.58 -1.84 -12.97
CA ALA A 182 11.84 -0.91 -13.81
C ALA A 182 11.85 -1.31 -15.29
N ASP A 183 12.98 -1.83 -15.77
CA ASP A 183 13.19 -2.21 -17.18
C ASP A 183 12.30 -3.40 -17.57
N THR A 184 12.23 -4.41 -16.70
CA THR A 184 11.40 -5.60 -16.93
C THR A 184 9.97 -5.43 -16.43
N ARG A 185 9.67 -4.33 -15.72
CA ARG A 185 8.41 -4.05 -15.03
C ARG A 185 7.98 -5.16 -14.08
N THR A 186 8.94 -5.73 -13.37
CA THR A 186 8.70 -6.87 -12.47
C THR A 186 8.92 -6.51 -11.01
N ILE A 187 8.03 -6.99 -10.16
CA ILE A 187 8.14 -6.92 -8.71
C ILE A 187 8.25 -8.35 -8.18
N THR A 188 9.27 -8.59 -7.36
CA THR A 188 9.43 -9.88 -6.68
C THR A 188 9.34 -9.67 -5.18
N ALA A 189 8.51 -10.45 -4.50
CA ALA A 189 8.41 -10.46 -3.05
C ALA A 189 8.57 -11.88 -2.53
N ARG A 190 9.43 -12.06 -1.52
CA ARG A 190 9.73 -13.37 -0.92
C ARG A 190 9.83 -13.29 0.59
N GLY A 191 9.34 -14.30 1.28
CA GLY A 191 9.43 -14.44 2.72
C GLY A 191 9.01 -15.84 3.17
N PRO A 192 8.90 -16.07 4.49
CA PRO A 192 8.45 -17.36 5.02
C PRO A 192 7.05 -17.69 4.49
N GLY A 193 6.97 -18.74 3.66
CA GLY A 193 5.73 -19.31 3.13
C GLY A 193 5.14 -18.63 1.87
N PHE A 194 5.78 -17.59 1.34
CA PHE A 194 5.34 -16.92 0.11
C PHE A 194 6.53 -16.54 -0.78
N ALA A 195 6.35 -16.71 -2.08
CA ALA A 195 7.26 -16.22 -3.11
C ALA A 195 6.42 -15.85 -4.33
N VAL A 196 6.35 -14.56 -4.64
CA VAL A 196 5.57 -14.04 -5.76
C VAL A 196 6.45 -13.21 -6.68
N SER A 197 6.19 -13.33 -7.98
CA SER A 197 6.73 -12.49 -9.03
C SER A 197 5.55 -11.99 -9.85
N LEU A 198 5.45 -10.68 -9.98
CA LEU A 198 4.33 -10.00 -10.62
C LEU A 198 4.89 -9.05 -11.66
N ARG A 199 4.22 -8.92 -12.80
CA ARG A 199 4.51 -7.87 -13.77
C ARG A 199 3.45 -6.79 -13.67
N TYR A 200 3.85 -5.52 -13.74
CA TYR A 200 2.91 -4.41 -13.76
C TYR A 200 2.79 -3.82 -15.17
N SER A 201 1.60 -3.32 -15.50
CA SER A 201 1.31 -2.71 -16.80
C SER A 201 2.14 -1.44 -17.04
N GLU A 202 2.23 -0.99 -18.29
CA GLU A 202 2.95 0.26 -18.59
C GLU A 202 2.17 1.50 -18.14
N GLU A 203 0.84 1.43 -18.12
CA GLU A 203 -0.01 2.60 -18.00
C GLU A 203 -0.63 2.77 -16.61
N GLY A 204 -0.96 1.66 -15.95
CA GLY A 204 -1.73 1.60 -14.71
C GLY A 204 -1.09 0.70 -13.64
N LEU A 205 -1.92 0.00 -12.88
CA LEU A 205 -1.47 -0.89 -11.80
C LEU A 205 -1.98 -2.33 -11.98
N GLU A 206 -2.45 -2.66 -13.18
CA GLU A 206 -2.85 -4.01 -13.54
C GLU A 206 -1.65 -4.95 -13.44
N LEU A 207 -1.90 -6.15 -12.94
CA LEU A 207 -0.88 -7.15 -12.68
C LEU A 207 -1.07 -8.37 -13.59
N GLU A 208 0.02 -8.81 -14.21
CA GLU A 208 0.14 -10.03 -15.01
C GLU A 208 0.97 -11.09 -14.27
#